data_AF-A0A953L2S3-F1
#
_entry.id   AF-A0A953L2S3-F1
#
_cell.length_a   1.000
_cell.length_b   1.000
_cell.length_c   1.000
_cell.angle_alpha   90.00
_cell.angle_beta   90.00
_cell.angle_gamma   90.00
#
_symmetry.space_group_name_H-M   'P 1'
#
loop_
_entity.id
_entity.type
_entity.pdbx_description
1 polymer ?
#
loop_
_entity_poly.entity_id
_entity_poly.type
_entity_poly.pdbx_seq_one_letter_code
_entity_poly.pdbx_strand_id
1 'polypeptide(L)'
;MPTRSGLPSTIDGIKRFAKRLKVETGLQHARALDAAAQAAGFSNFTHARRTLASERPQGRDEHPSSHKVRSMNVETFHQRARAAWVAAIHTAVGPNVPSSSIWTRTDQMVRVLTHVMGHNNNHTHLPTGGGVDMLKVRLAAGDPSLLEFHPYDTDDIVYLMKPKQLTLEFIEDAPAESFFYLELQKLKPSGVYPPIEEGRDDNVSRYRQYSEEVVEVGPGQYVSRSGWDEGAYPDGRPLPADARLVVRFLGGAAMPVAKGSLWNGHSPTYDGRHSKMTPVQIRDVIIRSLA
;
A
#
# COMPACT_ATOMS: atom_id res chain seq x y z
N MET A 1 -35.86 9.72 31.66
CA MET A 1 -34.39 9.94 31.69
C MET A 1 -33.84 9.49 30.34
N PRO A 2 -33.56 10.39 29.37
CA PRO A 2 -33.16 9.95 28.05
C PRO A 2 -31.68 9.54 28.06
N THR A 3 -31.43 8.35 27.52
CA THR A 3 -30.12 7.71 27.34
C THR A 3 -29.29 8.47 26.30
N ARG A 4 -28.04 8.78 26.65
CA ARG A 4 -27.03 9.45 25.79
C ARG A 4 -26.55 8.50 24.69
N SER A 5 -27.33 8.30 23.62
CA SER A 5 -26.95 7.49 22.46
C SER A 5 -26.55 8.38 21.28
N GLY A 6 -25.32 8.88 21.29
CA GLY A 6 -24.76 9.68 20.18
C GLY A 6 -23.31 10.14 20.34
N LEU A 7 -22.65 9.80 21.45
CA LEU A 7 -21.27 10.22 21.71
C LEU A 7 -20.29 9.17 21.16
N PRO A 8 -19.18 9.59 20.53
CA PRO A 8 -18.24 8.69 19.88
C PRO A 8 -17.53 7.77 20.89
N SER A 9 -17.72 6.46 20.77
CA SER A 9 -17.13 5.42 21.62
C SER A 9 -15.80 4.85 21.09
N THR A 10 -15.24 5.43 20.04
CA THR A 10 -13.99 4.97 19.40
C THR A 10 -13.03 6.13 19.18
N ILE A 11 -11.73 5.83 19.11
CA ILE A 11 -10.69 6.84 18.85
C ILE A 11 -10.91 7.57 17.54
N ASP A 12 -11.31 6.86 16.49
CA ASP A 12 -11.60 7.46 15.19
C ASP A 12 -12.94 8.22 15.19
N GLY A 13 -13.88 7.84 16.06
CA GLY A 13 -15.07 8.65 16.36
C GLY A 13 -14.71 9.99 17.00
N ILE A 14 -13.83 9.99 18.00
CA ILE A 14 -13.38 11.20 18.72
C ILE A 14 -12.60 12.13 17.78
N LYS A 15 -11.71 11.60 16.94
CA LYS A 15 -10.98 12.41 15.93
C LYS A 15 -11.91 13.07 14.91
N ARG A 16 -12.92 12.34 14.42
CA ARG A 16 -13.93 12.88 13.48
C ARG A 16 -14.76 13.98 14.12
N PHE A 17 -15.16 13.79 15.39
CA PHE A 17 -15.89 14.82 16.13
C PHE A 17 -15.03 16.06 16.40
N ALA A 18 -13.76 15.89 16.74
CA ALA A 18 -12.79 16.98 16.90
C ALA A 18 -12.61 17.82 15.62
N LYS A 19 -12.63 17.18 14.44
CA LYS A 19 -12.55 17.87 13.14
C LYS A 19 -13.76 18.78 12.91
N ARG A 20 -14.97 18.34 13.28
CA ARG A 20 -16.20 19.16 13.22
C ARG A 20 -16.17 20.31 14.23
N LEU A 21 -15.83 20.02 15.49
CA LEU A 21 -15.67 21.02 16.56
C LEU A 21 -14.66 22.11 16.17
N LYS A 22 -13.54 21.75 15.56
CA LYS A 22 -12.52 22.70 15.07
C LYS A 22 -13.11 23.70 14.06
N VAL A 23 -13.97 23.24 13.16
CA VAL A 23 -14.60 24.07 12.12
C VAL A 23 -15.66 24.98 12.72
N GLU A 24 -16.48 24.48 13.64
CA GLU A 24 -17.57 25.24 14.26
C GLU A 24 -17.10 26.29 15.27
N THR A 25 -16.00 26.02 15.99
CA THR A 25 -15.56 26.86 17.12
C THR A 25 -14.24 27.59 16.88
N GLY A 26 -13.56 27.33 15.76
CA GLY A 26 -12.25 27.91 15.44
C GLY A 26 -11.11 27.47 16.37
N LEU A 27 -11.32 26.44 17.21
CA LEU A 27 -10.33 25.99 18.18
C LEU A 27 -9.08 25.39 17.52
N GLN A 28 -7.92 25.58 18.17
CA GLN A 28 -6.70 24.86 17.81
C GLN A 28 -6.94 23.34 17.89
N HIS A 29 -6.40 22.57 16.94
CA HIS A 29 -6.69 21.15 16.77
C HIS A 29 -6.50 20.30 18.05
N ALA A 30 -5.45 20.55 18.83
CA ALA A 30 -5.21 19.86 20.09
C ALA A 30 -6.35 20.09 21.11
N ARG A 31 -6.85 21.33 21.22
CA ARG A 31 -7.98 21.66 22.10
C ARG A 31 -9.29 21.07 21.58
N ALA A 32 -9.48 21.01 20.27
CA ALA A 32 -10.66 20.36 19.68
C ALA A 32 -10.66 18.84 19.94
N LEU A 33 -9.49 18.19 19.96
CA LEU A 33 -9.36 16.77 20.33
C LEU A 33 -9.69 16.53 21.80
N ASP A 34 -9.21 17.38 22.70
CA ASP A 34 -9.51 17.25 24.12
C ASP A 34 -10.99 17.55 24.42
N ALA A 35 -11.57 18.56 23.78
CA ALA A 35 -13.00 18.87 23.90
C ALA A 35 -13.88 17.72 23.36
N ALA A 36 -13.49 17.12 22.24
CA ALA A 36 -14.19 15.96 21.68
C ALA A 36 -14.07 14.72 22.59
N ALA A 37 -12.91 14.51 23.23
CA ALA A 37 -12.71 13.43 24.19
C ALA A 37 -13.51 13.64 25.48
N GLN A 38 -13.61 14.88 25.97
CA GLN A 38 -14.44 15.26 27.12
C GLN A 38 -15.93 15.07 26.85
N ALA A 39 -16.39 15.45 25.66
CA ALA A 39 -17.76 15.17 25.24
C ALA A 39 -18.05 13.67 25.24
N ALA A 40 -17.07 12.82 24.92
CA ALA A 40 -17.16 11.37 24.96
C ALA A 40 -16.95 10.75 26.37
N GLY A 41 -16.79 11.57 27.41
CA GLY A 41 -16.69 11.11 28.81
C GLY A 41 -15.26 10.83 29.31
N PHE A 42 -14.22 11.21 28.56
CA PHE A 42 -12.82 11.06 28.96
C PHE A 42 -12.23 12.38 29.47
N SER A 43 -11.23 12.35 30.36
CA SER A 43 -10.63 13.58 30.87
C SER A 43 -9.89 14.41 29.80
N ASN A 44 -9.28 13.75 28.81
CA ASN A 44 -8.64 14.34 27.62
C ASN A 44 -8.40 13.26 26.54
N PHE A 45 -7.88 13.66 25.37
CA PHE A 45 -7.65 12.73 24.26
C PHE A 45 -6.64 11.63 24.58
N THR A 46 -5.64 11.92 25.43
CA THR A 46 -4.67 10.92 25.88
C THR A 46 -5.31 9.87 26.79
N HIS A 47 -6.22 10.28 27.67
CA HIS A 47 -7.02 9.37 28.50
C HIS A 47 -7.91 8.49 27.64
N ALA A 48 -8.64 9.06 26.68
CA ALA A 48 -9.44 8.29 25.72
C ALA A 48 -8.62 7.23 24.99
N ARG A 49 -7.42 7.58 24.50
CA ARG A 49 -6.51 6.65 23.80
C ARG A 49 -6.02 5.52 24.68
N ARG A 50 -5.80 5.75 25.98
CA ARG A 50 -5.37 4.71 26.92
C ARG A 50 -6.53 3.79 27.33
N THR A 51 -7.66 4.39 27.71
CA THR A 51 -8.84 3.65 28.18
C THR A 51 -9.45 2.78 27.07
N LEU A 52 -9.64 3.32 25.87
CA LEU A 52 -10.20 2.57 24.74
C LEU A 52 -9.23 1.55 24.13
N ALA A 53 -7.93 1.68 24.39
CA ALA A 53 -6.95 0.65 24.04
C ALA A 53 -6.91 -0.50 25.07
N SER A 54 -7.26 -0.23 26.34
CA SER A 54 -7.33 -1.22 27.42
C SER A 54 -8.65 -1.98 27.52
N GLU A 55 -9.74 -1.50 26.91
CA GLU A 55 -11.09 -2.09 26.98
C GLU A 55 -11.35 -3.24 25.97
N ARG A 56 -10.33 -3.73 25.26
CA ARG A 56 -10.44 -5.02 24.56
C ARG A 56 -10.56 -6.15 25.61
N PRO A 57 -11.57 -7.03 25.55
CA PRO A 57 -11.86 -7.95 26.65
C PRO A 57 -10.74 -8.98 26.83
N GLN A 58 -10.10 -8.94 28.00
CA GLN A 58 -9.33 -10.04 28.59
C GLN A 58 -10.16 -10.63 29.74
N GLY A 59 -10.61 -11.88 29.60
CA GLY A 59 -11.04 -12.68 30.73
C GLY A 59 -9.82 -13.18 31.51
N ARG A 60 -9.79 -12.94 32.82
CA ARG A 60 -8.89 -13.59 33.80
C ARG A 60 -9.51 -14.97 34.13
N ASP A 61 -8.75 -16.03 34.41
CA ASP A 61 -7.99 -16.19 35.65
C ASP A 61 -6.90 -17.27 35.57
N GLU A 62 -5.91 -17.05 36.45
CA GLU A 62 -4.95 -17.98 37.07
C GLU A 62 -3.79 -18.59 36.22
N HIS A 63 -2.59 -18.08 36.49
CA HIS A 63 -1.31 -18.71 36.16
C HIS A 63 -1.15 -20.04 36.90
N PRO A 64 -0.65 -21.08 36.21
CA PRO A 64 0.71 -21.48 36.54
C PRO A 64 1.59 -21.68 35.30
N SER A 65 2.85 -21.31 35.48
CA SER A 65 4.00 -21.55 34.60
C SER A 65 4.01 -20.80 33.27
N SER A 66 4.99 -19.90 33.17
CA SER A 66 5.35 -19.18 31.96
C SER A 66 5.77 -20.15 30.85
N HIS A 67 4.82 -20.65 30.07
CA HIS A 67 5.12 -21.08 28.72
C HIS A 67 5.23 -19.84 27.84
N LYS A 68 6.49 -19.49 27.54
CA LYS A 68 6.89 -18.68 26.39
C LYS A 68 5.99 -19.03 25.21
N VAL A 69 4.97 -18.21 24.94
CA VAL A 69 4.39 -18.15 23.60
C VAL A 69 5.49 -17.55 22.75
N ARG A 70 6.28 -18.46 22.17
CA ARG A 70 7.39 -18.22 21.28
C ARG A 70 6.88 -17.27 20.21
N SER A 71 7.33 -16.02 20.24
CA SER A 71 7.35 -15.21 19.03
C SER A 71 7.89 -16.12 17.92
N MET A 72 7.19 -16.21 16.77
CA MET A 72 7.80 -16.88 15.63
C MET A 72 9.17 -16.25 15.44
N ASN A 73 10.22 -17.08 15.51
CA ASN A 73 11.59 -16.60 15.29
C ASN A 73 11.59 -15.88 13.94
N VAL A 74 12.07 -14.64 13.90
CA VAL A 74 12.15 -13.81 12.69
C VAL A 74 12.84 -14.57 11.56
N GLU A 75 13.84 -15.38 11.90
CA GLU A 75 14.52 -16.28 10.97
C GLU A 75 13.60 -17.36 10.38
N THR A 76 12.74 -17.98 11.19
CA THR A 76 11.73 -18.95 10.72
C THR A 76 10.70 -18.28 9.80
N PHE A 77 10.35 -17.02 10.07
CA PHE A 77 9.49 -16.24 9.18
C PHE A 77 10.18 -15.99 7.83
N HIS A 78 11.42 -15.52 7.83
CA HIS A 78 12.18 -15.30 6.59
C HIS A 78 12.35 -16.58 5.78
N GLN A 79 12.71 -17.69 6.41
CA GLN A 79 12.82 -19.00 5.75
C GLN A 79 11.51 -19.41 5.06
N ARG A 80 10.38 -19.25 5.74
CA ARG A 80 9.04 -19.55 5.17
C ARG A 80 8.68 -18.63 4.01
N ALA A 81 8.87 -17.31 4.17
CA ALA A 81 8.56 -16.34 3.13
C ALA A 81 9.42 -16.59 1.87
N ARG A 82 10.70 -16.89 2.05
CA ARG A 82 11.63 -17.23 0.96
C ARG A 82 11.21 -18.51 0.23
N ALA A 83 10.86 -19.57 0.97
CA ALA A 83 10.39 -20.82 0.36
C ALA A 83 9.06 -20.65 -0.38
N ALA A 84 8.11 -19.90 0.19
CA ALA A 84 6.83 -19.59 -0.45
C ALA A 84 7.01 -18.80 -1.76
N TRP A 85 7.91 -17.82 -1.76
CA TRP A 85 8.25 -17.04 -2.96
C TRP A 85 8.79 -17.93 -4.09
N VAL A 86 9.73 -18.82 -3.79
CA VAL A 86 10.32 -19.72 -4.77
C VAL A 86 9.29 -20.69 -5.32
N ALA A 87 8.45 -21.27 -4.46
CA ALA A 87 7.34 -22.13 -4.89
C ALA A 87 6.33 -21.38 -5.78
N ALA A 88 6.03 -20.12 -5.45
CA ALA A 88 5.17 -19.27 -6.25
C ALA A 88 5.76 -18.98 -7.64
N ILE A 89 7.06 -18.70 -7.75
CA ILE A 89 7.75 -18.57 -9.05
C ILE A 89 7.59 -19.85 -9.86
N HIS A 90 7.92 -21.02 -9.31
CA HIS A 90 7.79 -22.28 -10.03
C HIS A 90 6.36 -22.59 -10.46
N THR A 91 5.37 -22.21 -9.66
CA THR A 91 3.96 -22.34 -10.04
C THR A 91 3.61 -21.40 -11.20
N ALA A 92 4.15 -20.18 -11.20
CA ALA A 92 3.88 -19.16 -12.20
C ALA A 92 4.50 -19.45 -13.57
N VAL A 93 5.72 -20.00 -13.60
CA VAL A 93 6.53 -20.13 -14.83
C VAL A 93 6.91 -21.57 -15.19
N GLY A 94 6.70 -22.54 -14.28
CA GLY A 94 7.07 -23.94 -14.45
C GLY A 94 8.35 -24.34 -13.68
N PRO A 95 8.70 -25.63 -13.69
CA PRO A 95 9.84 -26.16 -12.93
C PRO A 95 11.20 -25.69 -13.49
N ASN A 96 11.30 -25.49 -14.81
CA ASN A 96 12.53 -25.07 -15.48
C ASN A 96 12.49 -23.57 -15.74
N VAL A 97 12.88 -22.77 -14.74
CA VAL A 97 12.82 -21.31 -14.81
C VAL A 97 14.04 -20.77 -15.56
N PRO A 98 13.86 -20.06 -16.69
CA PRO A 98 14.97 -19.39 -17.36
C PRO A 98 15.56 -18.28 -16.47
N SER A 99 16.86 -18.01 -16.63
CA SER A 99 17.54 -16.94 -15.87
C SER A 99 16.92 -15.56 -16.05
N SER A 100 16.30 -15.31 -17.21
CA SER A 100 15.48 -14.13 -17.48
C SER A 100 14.26 -14.51 -18.31
N SER A 101 13.07 -14.01 -17.93
CA SER A 101 11.81 -14.21 -18.65
C SER A 101 11.08 -12.90 -18.83
N ILE A 102 10.45 -12.69 -19.98
CA ILE A 102 9.81 -11.42 -20.35
C ILE A 102 8.36 -11.65 -20.81
N TRP A 103 7.44 -10.84 -20.31
CA TRP A 103 6.05 -10.78 -20.76
C TRP A 103 5.68 -9.34 -21.18
N THR A 104 4.98 -9.21 -22.29
CA THR A 104 4.51 -7.91 -22.83
C THR A 104 2.98 -7.81 -22.90
N ARG A 105 2.25 -8.92 -22.75
CA ARG A 105 0.78 -8.94 -22.73
C ARG A 105 0.25 -8.88 -21.29
N THR A 106 -0.69 -7.98 -21.03
CA THR A 106 -1.23 -7.74 -19.68
C THR A 106 -1.92 -8.96 -19.07
N ASP A 107 -2.61 -9.76 -19.89
CA ASP A 107 -3.24 -11.01 -19.43
C ASP A 107 -2.21 -12.03 -18.93
N GLN A 108 -1.06 -12.13 -19.58
CA GLN A 108 0.04 -13.00 -19.13
C GLN A 108 0.72 -12.45 -17.89
N MET A 109 0.92 -11.13 -17.81
CA MET A 109 1.47 -10.49 -16.61
C MET A 109 0.60 -10.78 -15.38
N VAL A 110 -0.73 -10.63 -15.49
CA VAL A 110 -1.67 -10.97 -14.41
C VAL A 110 -1.53 -12.44 -14.03
N ARG A 111 -1.59 -13.36 -15.00
CA ARG A 111 -1.46 -14.81 -14.73
C ARG A 111 -0.21 -15.15 -13.94
N VAL A 112 0.93 -14.55 -14.29
CA VAL A 112 2.21 -14.79 -13.60
C VAL A 112 2.21 -14.13 -12.22
N LEU A 113 1.90 -12.83 -12.16
CA LEU A 113 1.99 -12.05 -10.93
C LEU A 113 1.01 -12.55 -9.85
N THR A 114 -0.18 -13.03 -10.19
CA THR A 114 -1.16 -13.54 -9.23
C THR A 114 -0.57 -14.58 -8.27
N HIS A 115 0.39 -15.40 -8.72
CA HIS A 115 1.00 -16.43 -7.87
C HIS A 115 1.92 -15.86 -6.79
N VAL A 116 2.55 -14.71 -7.04
CA VAL A 116 3.45 -14.05 -6.09
C VAL A 116 2.77 -12.97 -5.25
N MET A 117 1.52 -12.62 -5.60
CA MET A 117 0.67 -11.79 -4.76
C MET A 117 0.18 -12.57 -3.53
N GLY A 118 -0.27 -11.84 -2.51
CA GLY A 118 -0.84 -12.40 -1.29
C GLY A 118 -0.06 -12.04 -0.03
N HIS A 119 -0.64 -12.37 1.12
CA HIS A 119 -0.07 -12.03 2.41
C HIS A 119 1.30 -12.70 2.62
N ASN A 120 2.28 -11.91 3.07
CA ASN A 120 3.62 -12.36 3.43
C ASN A 120 4.44 -13.01 2.30
N ASN A 121 4.04 -12.86 1.04
CA ASN A 121 4.76 -13.43 -0.10
C ASN A 121 5.68 -12.40 -0.76
N ASN A 122 5.09 -11.32 -1.29
CA ASN A 122 5.83 -10.21 -1.87
C ASN A 122 5.96 -9.03 -0.91
N HIS A 123 6.98 -8.22 -1.15
CA HIS A 123 6.97 -6.80 -0.83
C HIS A 123 7.28 -6.05 -2.12
N THR A 124 6.31 -5.28 -2.62
CA THR A 124 6.43 -4.58 -3.90
C THR A 124 7.02 -3.20 -3.65
N HIS A 125 8.25 -2.97 -4.11
CA HIS A 125 8.83 -1.64 -4.12
C HIS A 125 8.16 -0.78 -5.20
N LEU A 126 7.81 0.45 -4.84
CA LEU A 126 7.00 1.34 -5.69
C LEU A 126 7.88 2.30 -6.51
N PRO A 127 7.40 2.77 -7.67
CA PRO A 127 8.18 3.65 -8.55
C PRO A 127 8.80 4.88 -7.87
N THR A 128 8.08 5.46 -6.91
CA THR A 128 8.47 6.68 -6.19
C THR A 128 9.22 6.42 -4.88
N GLY A 129 9.50 5.16 -4.57
CA GLY A 129 10.03 4.73 -3.27
C GLY A 129 8.94 4.25 -2.31
N GLY A 130 9.39 3.72 -1.17
CA GLY A 130 8.57 2.91 -0.29
C GLY A 130 8.37 1.48 -0.81
N GLY A 131 7.52 0.74 -0.12
CA GLY A 131 7.09 -0.58 -0.55
C GLY A 131 5.80 -0.99 0.16
N VAL A 132 5.04 -1.87 -0.48
CA VAL A 132 3.75 -2.34 -0.01
C VAL A 132 3.54 -3.79 -0.40
N ASP A 133 2.92 -4.58 0.47
CA ASP A 133 2.52 -5.94 0.13
C ASP A 133 1.29 -5.85 -0.79
N MET A 134 1.39 -6.46 -1.97
CA MET A 134 0.27 -6.53 -2.90
C MET A 134 -0.46 -7.86 -2.71
N LEU A 135 -1.75 -7.80 -2.40
CA LEU A 135 -2.56 -8.99 -2.13
C LEU A 135 -3.12 -9.60 -3.41
N LYS A 136 -3.50 -8.76 -4.37
CA LYS A 136 -4.15 -9.18 -5.62
C LYS A 136 -3.69 -8.28 -6.76
N VAL A 137 -3.72 -8.83 -7.97
CA VAL A 137 -3.53 -8.10 -9.22
C VAL A 137 -4.61 -8.52 -10.22
N ARG A 138 -5.19 -7.55 -10.93
CA ARG A 138 -6.25 -7.77 -11.93
C ARG A 138 -6.06 -6.84 -13.13
N LEU A 139 -6.71 -7.16 -14.24
CA LEU A 139 -6.92 -6.17 -15.31
C LEU A 139 -7.89 -5.11 -14.81
N ALA A 140 -7.65 -3.84 -15.13
CA ALA A 140 -8.61 -2.79 -14.80
C ALA A 140 -9.88 -2.95 -15.64
N ALA A 141 -11.05 -2.77 -15.00
CA ALA A 141 -12.34 -3.04 -15.65
C ALA A 141 -12.61 -2.12 -16.84
N GLY A 142 -12.18 -0.85 -16.77
CA GLY A 142 -12.40 0.15 -17.82
C GLY A 142 -11.35 0.17 -18.93
N ASP A 143 -10.16 -0.38 -18.70
CA ASP A 143 -9.05 -0.41 -19.66
C ASP A 143 -8.14 -1.62 -19.39
N PRO A 144 -8.23 -2.70 -20.20
CA PRO A 144 -7.43 -3.91 -20.00
C PRO A 144 -5.93 -3.72 -20.33
N SER A 145 -5.52 -2.53 -20.79
CA SER A 145 -4.10 -2.15 -20.86
C SER A 145 -3.55 -1.70 -19.51
N LEU A 146 -4.40 -1.50 -18.49
CA LEU A 146 -4.02 -1.15 -17.13
C LEU A 146 -4.15 -2.35 -16.18
N LEU A 147 -3.30 -2.38 -15.17
CA LEU A 147 -3.35 -3.34 -14.07
C LEU A 147 -3.76 -2.63 -12.77
N GLU A 148 -4.68 -3.25 -12.05
CA GLU A 148 -5.05 -2.88 -10.68
C GLU A 148 -4.32 -3.79 -9.70
N PHE A 149 -3.54 -3.19 -8.80
CA PHE A 149 -2.93 -3.86 -7.67
C PHE A 149 -3.67 -3.49 -6.38
N HIS A 150 -3.95 -4.49 -5.55
CA HIS A 150 -4.76 -4.32 -4.34
C HIS A 150 -3.86 -4.52 -3.11
N PRO A 151 -3.52 -3.44 -2.39
CA PRO A 151 -2.73 -3.54 -1.15
C PRO A 151 -3.55 -4.00 0.07
N TYR A 152 -4.89 -4.01 -0.05
CA TYR A 152 -5.81 -4.43 1.00
C TYR A 152 -6.81 -5.45 0.48
N ASP A 153 -7.49 -6.14 1.40
CA ASP A 153 -8.51 -7.12 1.04
C ASP A 153 -9.77 -6.47 0.46
N THR A 154 -10.01 -5.20 0.81
CA THR A 154 -11.07 -4.37 0.26
C THR A 154 -10.64 -3.70 -1.04
N ASP A 155 -11.62 -3.35 -1.87
CA ASP A 155 -11.39 -2.66 -3.14
C ASP A 155 -11.48 -1.12 -3.00
N ASP A 156 -11.48 -0.61 -1.76
CA ASP A 156 -11.58 0.83 -1.43
C ASP A 156 -10.33 1.60 -1.86
N ILE A 157 -9.18 0.93 -1.96
CA ILE A 157 -7.91 1.53 -2.38
C ILE A 157 -7.26 0.60 -3.40
N VAL A 158 -6.98 1.13 -4.59
CA VAL A 158 -6.29 0.39 -5.65
C VAL A 158 -5.11 1.19 -6.22
N TYR A 159 -4.08 0.46 -6.65
CA TYR A 159 -2.89 1.02 -7.27
C TYR A 159 -2.97 0.72 -8.76
N LEU A 160 -3.10 1.75 -9.58
CA LEU A 160 -3.32 1.65 -11.02
C LEU A 160 -2.01 1.90 -11.77
N MET A 161 -1.60 0.95 -12.58
CA MET A 161 -0.33 0.98 -13.31
C MET A 161 -0.54 0.59 -14.77
N LYS A 162 0.12 1.29 -15.69
CA LYS A 162 0.15 0.91 -17.12
C LYS A 162 1.46 0.17 -17.42
N PRO A 163 1.47 -1.16 -17.50
CA PRO A 163 2.71 -1.88 -17.78
C PRO A 163 3.14 -1.72 -19.24
N LYS A 164 4.46 -1.61 -19.43
CA LYS A 164 5.12 -1.78 -20.73
C LYS A 164 5.65 -3.19 -20.86
N GLN A 165 6.28 -3.70 -19.80
CA GLN A 165 6.94 -5.01 -19.79
C GLN A 165 7.04 -5.53 -18.35
N LEU A 166 6.90 -6.84 -18.17
CA LEU A 166 7.25 -7.55 -16.95
C LEU A 166 8.47 -8.42 -17.24
N THR A 167 9.50 -8.31 -16.40
CA THR A 167 10.68 -9.19 -16.43
C THR A 167 10.75 -9.97 -15.12
N LEU A 168 11.06 -11.27 -15.18
CA LEU A 168 11.54 -12.06 -14.05
C LEU A 168 13.04 -12.26 -14.23
N GLU A 169 13.83 -11.82 -13.27
CA GLU A 169 15.24 -12.20 -13.16
C GLU A 169 15.38 -13.31 -12.12
N PHE A 170 15.62 -14.53 -12.60
CA PHE A 170 15.78 -15.72 -11.76
C PHE A 170 17.25 -15.97 -11.45
N ILE A 171 17.58 -16.02 -10.16
CA ILE A 171 18.93 -16.25 -9.64
C ILE A 171 19.00 -17.69 -9.12
N GLU A 172 19.49 -18.61 -9.94
CA GLU A 172 19.45 -20.06 -9.66
C GLU A 172 20.15 -20.44 -8.34
N ASP A 173 21.31 -19.84 -8.06
CA ASP A 173 22.06 -20.10 -6.83
C ASP A 173 21.41 -19.47 -5.58
N ALA A 174 20.49 -18.51 -5.76
CA ALA A 174 19.76 -17.86 -4.68
C ALA A 174 18.31 -17.52 -5.09
N PRO A 175 17.43 -18.53 -5.29
CA PRO A 175 16.13 -18.30 -5.93
C PRO A 175 15.22 -17.32 -5.20
N ALA A 176 15.37 -17.20 -3.88
CA ALA A 176 14.62 -16.25 -3.06
C ALA A 176 15.03 -14.78 -3.25
N GLU A 177 16.16 -14.51 -3.90
CA GLU A 177 16.59 -13.17 -4.30
C GLU A 177 16.14 -12.80 -5.72
N SER A 178 15.52 -13.75 -6.44
CA SER A 178 14.90 -13.49 -7.73
C SER A 178 13.79 -12.45 -7.58
N PHE A 179 13.60 -11.62 -8.58
CA PHE A 179 12.66 -10.50 -8.52
C PHE A 179 11.89 -10.34 -9.83
N PHE A 180 10.69 -9.81 -9.68
CA PHE A 180 9.93 -9.29 -10.82
C PHE A 180 10.20 -7.79 -10.97
N TYR A 181 10.29 -7.33 -12.21
CA TYR A 181 10.46 -5.94 -12.58
C TYR A 181 9.37 -5.54 -13.57
N LEU A 182 8.45 -4.68 -13.14
CA LEU A 182 7.34 -4.18 -13.94
C LEU A 182 7.67 -2.78 -14.44
N GLU A 183 8.21 -2.68 -15.66
CA GLU A 183 8.45 -1.40 -16.32
C GLU A 183 7.10 -0.78 -16.72
N LEU A 184 6.89 0.50 -16.40
CA LEU A 184 5.64 1.20 -16.67
C LEU A 184 5.74 2.09 -17.91
N GLN A 185 4.70 2.06 -18.74
CA GLN A 185 4.50 3.06 -19.77
C GLN A 185 4.05 4.37 -19.12
N LYS A 186 4.43 5.51 -19.72
CA LYS A 186 3.95 6.82 -19.28
C LYS A 186 2.43 6.91 -19.40
N LEU A 187 1.77 7.28 -18.31
CA LEU A 187 0.35 7.60 -18.27
C LEU A 187 0.17 9.11 -18.25
N LYS A 188 -0.86 9.62 -18.95
CA LYS A 188 -1.23 11.03 -18.81
C LYS A 188 -1.85 11.27 -17.43
N PRO A 189 -1.52 12.38 -16.74
CA PRO A 189 -2.21 12.77 -15.52
C PRO A 189 -3.73 12.83 -15.72
N SER A 190 -4.49 12.59 -14.66
CA SER A 190 -5.96 12.61 -14.66
C SER A 190 -6.56 13.96 -15.01
N GLY A 191 -5.80 15.06 -14.80
CA GLY A 191 -6.27 16.43 -14.93
C GLY A 191 -6.99 16.97 -13.69
N VAL A 192 -7.10 16.18 -12.61
CA VAL A 192 -7.72 16.60 -11.34
C VAL A 192 -6.92 17.69 -10.63
N TYR A 193 -5.59 17.61 -10.72
CA TYR A 193 -4.68 18.56 -10.11
C TYR A 193 -4.09 19.51 -11.15
N PRO A 194 -3.80 20.77 -10.78
CA PRO A 194 -3.14 21.69 -11.69
C PRO A 194 -1.76 21.14 -12.12
N PRO A 195 -1.30 21.47 -13.33
CA PRO A 195 0.05 21.12 -13.77
C PRO A 195 1.10 21.62 -12.77
N ILE A 196 2.18 20.85 -12.65
CA ILE A 196 3.32 21.25 -11.84
C ILE A 196 4.07 22.33 -12.60
N GLU A 197 4.27 23.49 -11.97
CA GLU A 197 5.09 24.56 -12.53
C GLU A 197 6.52 24.07 -12.80
N GLU A 198 7.03 24.37 -13.99
CA GLU A 198 8.41 24.02 -14.35
C GLU A 198 9.40 24.65 -13.35
N GLY A 199 10.37 23.85 -12.91
CA GLY A 199 11.41 24.29 -11.96
C GLY A 199 11.02 24.23 -10.47
N ARG A 200 9.79 23.87 -10.12
CA ARG A 200 9.40 23.64 -8.71
C ARG A 200 9.90 22.27 -8.23
N ASP A 201 10.96 22.26 -7.43
CA ASP A 201 11.56 21.06 -6.84
C ASP A 201 11.23 20.95 -5.34
N ASP A 202 9.95 20.70 -5.04
CA ASP A 202 9.51 20.32 -3.70
C ASP A 202 9.03 18.85 -3.68
N ASN A 203 8.93 18.26 -2.50
CA ASN A 203 8.52 16.86 -2.33
C ASN A 203 7.14 16.57 -2.95
N VAL A 204 6.23 17.54 -2.94
CA VAL A 204 4.87 17.41 -3.47
C VAL A 204 4.90 17.33 -4.99
N SER A 205 5.68 18.19 -5.62
CA SER A 205 5.90 18.27 -7.05
C SER A 205 6.59 16.99 -7.54
N ARG A 206 7.62 16.52 -6.84
CA ARG A 206 8.25 15.24 -7.17
C ARG A 206 7.28 14.06 -7.09
N TYR A 207 6.45 13.98 -6.06
CA TYR A 207 5.43 12.93 -5.96
C TYR A 207 4.44 13.01 -7.13
N ARG A 208 3.90 14.20 -7.41
CA ARG A 208 2.91 14.44 -8.47
C ARG A 208 3.44 14.23 -9.90
N GLN A 209 4.77 14.27 -10.09
CA GLN A 209 5.40 13.96 -11.39
C GLN A 209 5.27 12.47 -11.74
N TYR A 210 5.26 11.58 -10.75
CA TYR A 210 5.32 10.13 -10.94
C TYR A 210 4.07 9.40 -10.46
N SER A 211 3.24 10.03 -9.64
CA SER A 211 2.00 9.44 -9.15
C SER A 211 0.96 10.49 -8.75
N GLU A 212 -0.32 10.13 -8.79
CA GLU A 212 -1.42 10.95 -8.28
C GLU A 212 -2.38 10.09 -7.46
N GLU A 213 -2.91 10.65 -6.37
CA GLU A 213 -4.01 10.05 -5.61
C GLU A 213 -5.31 10.75 -5.98
N VAL A 214 -6.31 10.00 -6.41
CA VAL A 214 -7.60 10.53 -6.86
C VAL A 214 -8.73 9.64 -6.39
N VAL A 215 -9.96 10.15 -6.36
CA VAL A 215 -11.15 9.32 -6.16
C VAL A 215 -11.71 8.97 -7.52
N GLU A 216 -11.82 7.68 -7.82
CA GLU A 216 -12.57 7.22 -8.98
C GLU A 216 -14.05 7.21 -8.63
N VAL A 217 -14.86 7.95 -9.40
CA VAL A 217 -16.33 8.09 -9.20
C VAL A 217 -17.13 7.44 -10.32
N GLY A 218 -16.43 6.75 -11.21
CA GLY A 218 -16.92 6.02 -12.37
C GLY A 218 -15.74 5.57 -13.23
N PRO A 219 -15.90 4.63 -14.18
CA PRO A 219 -14.78 4.10 -14.95
C PRO A 219 -13.95 5.18 -15.64
N GLY A 220 -12.70 5.38 -15.20
CA GLY A 220 -11.82 6.40 -15.76
C GLY A 220 -12.18 7.84 -15.42
N GLN A 221 -13.15 8.06 -14.52
CA GLN A 221 -13.60 9.38 -14.08
C GLN A 221 -13.08 9.66 -12.68
N TYR A 222 -12.34 10.77 -12.53
CA TYR A 222 -11.61 11.07 -11.32
C TYR A 222 -11.97 12.43 -10.75
N VAL A 223 -12.01 12.52 -9.42
CA VAL A 223 -12.09 13.77 -8.68
C VAL A 223 -10.99 13.85 -7.62
N SER A 224 -10.86 15.03 -7.01
CA SER A 224 -9.86 15.30 -5.96
C SER A 224 -9.96 14.28 -4.82
N ARG A 225 -8.80 13.86 -4.33
CA ARG A 225 -8.67 13.04 -3.11
C ARG A 225 -9.42 13.62 -1.92
N SER A 226 -9.54 14.94 -1.82
CA SER A 226 -10.26 15.60 -0.73
C SER A 226 -11.69 15.10 -0.59
N GLY A 227 -12.34 14.72 -1.70
CA GLY A 227 -13.70 14.19 -1.66
C GLY A 227 -13.82 12.89 -0.87
N TRP A 228 -12.78 12.05 -0.86
CA TRP A 228 -12.74 10.84 -0.03
C TRP A 228 -12.70 11.17 1.46
N ASP A 229 -11.87 12.14 1.83
CA ASP A 229 -11.68 12.55 3.23
C ASP A 229 -12.88 13.32 3.79
N GLU A 230 -13.66 13.94 2.91
CA GLU A 230 -14.90 14.67 3.20
C GLU A 230 -16.15 13.79 3.08
N GLY A 231 -16.08 12.69 2.32
CA GLY A 231 -17.22 11.82 2.00
C GLY A 231 -18.19 12.43 0.98
N ALA A 232 -17.81 13.50 0.30
CA ALA A 232 -18.66 14.29 -0.59
C ALA A 232 -17.84 15.01 -1.66
N TYR A 233 -18.49 15.45 -2.73
CA TYR A 233 -17.96 16.43 -3.67
C TYR A 233 -17.80 17.81 -2.99
N PRO A 234 -16.98 18.72 -3.57
CA PRO A 234 -16.83 20.09 -3.03
C PRO A 234 -18.15 20.89 -2.93
N ASP A 235 -19.17 20.52 -3.70
CA ASP A 235 -20.51 21.12 -3.67
C ASP A 235 -21.45 20.48 -2.62
N GLY A 236 -20.94 19.54 -1.82
CA GLY A 236 -21.67 18.86 -0.75
C GLY A 236 -22.49 17.65 -1.19
N ARG A 237 -22.55 17.31 -2.49
CA ARG A 237 -23.20 16.08 -2.95
C ARG A 237 -22.43 14.84 -2.45
N PRO A 238 -23.11 13.74 -2.09
CA PRO A 238 -22.43 12.52 -1.69
C PRO A 238 -21.65 11.90 -2.85
N LEU A 239 -20.54 11.23 -2.55
CA LEU A 239 -19.85 10.40 -3.53
C LEU A 239 -20.72 9.17 -3.90
N PRO A 240 -20.56 8.61 -5.11
CA PRO A 240 -21.15 7.33 -5.47
C PRO A 240 -20.76 6.21 -4.49
N ALA A 241 -21.64 5.24 -4.29
CA ALA A 241 -21.41 4.14 -3.33
C ALA A 241 -20.24 3.22 -3.75
N ASP A 242 -19.93 3.18 -5.04
CA ASP A 242 -18.82 2.45 -5.65
C ASP A 242 -17.56 3.32 -5.84
N ALA A 243 -17.57 4.55 -5.32
CA ALA A 243 -16.38 5.39 -5.34
C ALA A 243 -15.23 4.72 -4.57
N ARG A 244 -14.02 4.85 -5.09
CA ARG A 244 -12.81 4.27 -4.48
C ARG A 244 -11.61 5.18 -4.63
N LEU A 245 -10.66 5.05 -3.72
CA LEU A 245 -9.38 5.71 -3.81
C LEU A 245 -8.49 4.99 -4.83
N VAL A 246 -7.88 5.75 -5.72
CA VAL A 246 -6.96 5.23 -6.73
C VAL A 246 -5.63 5.98 -6.64
N VAL A 247 -4.55 5.23 -6.47
CA VAL A 247 -3.19 5.73 -6.64
C VAL A 247 -2.73 5.37 -8.05
N ARG A 248 -2.65 6.37 -8.94
CA ARG A 248 -2.22 6.18 -10.34
C ARG A 248 -0.73 6.42 -10.43
N PHE A 249 0.04 5.43 -10.86
CA PHE A 249 1.47 5.62 -11.17
C PHE A 249 1.63 6.02 -12.63
N LEU A 250 2.27 7.16 -12.85
CA LEU A 250 2.40 7.81 -14.16
C LEU A 250 3.62 7.35 -14.96
N GLY A 251 4.47 6.51 -14.38
CA GLY A 251 5.66 5.92 -15.02
C GLY A 251 6.62 5.31 -13.99
N GLY A 252 7.82 4.97 -14.44
CA GLY A 252 8.85 4.33 -13.61
C GLY A 252 8.75 2.80 -13.64
N ALA A 253 9.10 2.13 -12.55
CA ALA A 253 8.99 0.68 -12.43
C ALA A 253 8.55 0.27 -11.03
N ALA A 254 7.74 -0.78 -10.93
CA ALA A 254 7.45 -1.45 -9.68
C ALA A 254 8.26 -2.75 -9.59
N MET A 255 8.68 -3.14 -8.40
CA MET A 255 9.56 -4.30 -8.24
C MET A 255 9.09 -5.22 -7.09
N PRO A 256 8.25 -6.22 -7.40
CA PRO A 256 7.94 -7.29 -6.45
C PRO A 256 9.18 -8.15 -6.14
N VAL A 257 9.54 -8.20 -4.87
CA VAL A 257 10.59 -9.08 -4.34
C VAL A 257 10.03 -9.97 -3.23
N ALA A 258 10.73 -11.06 -2.90
CA ALA A 258 10.39 -11.85 -1.72
C ALA A 258 10.45 -10.98 -0.47
N LYS A 259 9.46 -11.10 0.43
CA LYS A 259 9.46 -10.37 1.70
C LYS A 259 10.67 -10.68 2.58
N GLY A 260 11.28 -11.85 2.42
CA GLY A 260 12.52 -12.24 3.09
C GLY A 260 13.79 -12.09 2.25
N SER A 261 13.76 -11.36 1.13
CA SER A 261 14.95 -11.10 0.29
C SER A 261 15.91 -10.10 0.95
N LEU A 262 17.17 -10.13 0.53
CA LEU A 262 18.20 -9.15 0.89
C LEU A 262 17.83 -7.75 0.40
N TRP A 263 17.26 -7.65 -0.81
CA TRP A 263 16.82 -6.36 -1.35
C TRP A 263 15.78 -5.70 -0.44
N ASN A 264 14.78 -6.47 0.02
CA ASN A 264 13.76 -5.98 0.94
C ASN A 264 14.32 -5.69 2.34
N GLY A 265 15.31 -6.48 2.80
CA GLY A 265 15.94 -6.31 4.10
C GLY A 265 16.84 -5.06 4.22
N HIS A 266 17.22 -4.44 3.10
CA HIS A 266 18.17 -3.34 3.06
C HIS A 266 17.45 -1.99 2.95
N SER A 267 17.34 -1.24 4.04
CA SER A 267 16.56 0.01 4.09
C SER A 267 16.87 1.06 3.01
N PRO A 268 18.11 1.23 2.51
CA PRO A 268 18.39 2.17 1.42
C PRO A 268 17.68 1.84 0.10
N THR A 269 17.22 0.60 -0.13
CA THR A 269 16.54 0.23 -1.39
C THR A 269 15.12 0.81 -1.54
N TYR A 270 14.59 1.40 -0.46
CA TYR A 270 13.27 2.02 -0.41
C TYR A 270 13.23 3.45 -0.99
N ASP A 271 14.34 3.98 -1.48
CA ASP A 271 14.43 5.31 -2.10
C ASP A 271 13.93 5.37 -3.55
N GLY A 272 13.40 4.26 -4.07
CA GLY A 272 12.90 4.18 -5.46
C GLY A 272 14.00 4.00 -6.51
N ARG A 273 15.26 3.73 -6.13
CA ARG A 273 16.38 3.58 -7.07
C ARG A 273 16.16 2.56 -8.18
N HIS A 274 15.39 1.50 -7.93
CA HIS A 274 15.11 0.46 -8.91
C HIS A 274 14.44 1.03 -10.18
N SER A 275 13.65 2.11 -10.05
CA SER A 275 13.06 2.81 -11.21
C SER A 275 14.07 3.51 -12.11
N LYS A 276 15.33 3.64 -11.68
CA LYS A 276 16.44 4.23 -12.45
C LYS A 276 17.46 3.17 -12.90
N MET A 277 17.21 1.91 -12.62
CA MET A 277 18.10 0.79 -12.92
C MET A 277 17.43 -0.17 -13.89
N THR A 278 18.25 -0.82 -14.72
CA THR A 278 17.84 -1.97 -15.53
C THR A 278 17.79 -3.24 -14.68
N PRO A 279 17.02 -4.27 -15.09
CA PRO A 279 17.02 -5.57 -14.39
C PRO A 279 18.42 -6.16 -14.20
N VAL A 280 19.30 -6.05 -15.22
CA VAL A 280 20.69 -6.52 -15.13
C VAL A 280 21.45 -5.80 -14.02
N GLN A 281 21.36 -4.47 -13.94
CA GLN A 281 22.03 -3.70 -12.88
C GLN A 281 21.51 -4.06 -11.48
N ILE A 282 20.21 -4.33 -11.34
CA ILE A 282 19.60 -4.75 -10.07
C ILE A 282 20.12 -6.14 -9.69
N ARG A 283 20.13 -7.08 -10.64
CA ARG A 283 20.69 -8.42 -10.47
C ARG A 283 22.15 -8.36 -10.00
N ASP A 284 22.97 -7.51 -10.63
CA ASP A 284 24.36 -7.34 -10.25
C ASP A 284 24.54 -6.81 -8.81
N VAL A 285 23.67 -5.88 -8.38
CA VAL A 285 23.68 -5.39 -6.99
C VAL A 285 23.31 -6.50 -6.00
N ILE A 286 22.32 -7.31 -6.34
CA ILE A 286 21.89 -8.44 -5.51
C ILE A 286 23.00 -9.49 -5.42
N ILE A 287 23.60 -9.89 -6.56
CA ILE A 287 24.69 -10.88 -6.60
C ILE A 287 25.89 -10.41 -5.79
N ARG A 288 26.28 -9.12 -5.89
CA ARG A 288 27.37 -8.57 -5.07
C ARG A 288 27.09 -8.58 -3.57
N SER A 289 25.81 -8.61 -3.19
CA SER A 289 25.39 -8.66 -1.78
C SER A 289 25.31 -10.09 -1.24
N LEU A 290 25.46 -11.12 -2.09
CA LEU A 290 25.53 -12.54 -1.73
C LEU A 290 26.95 -13.04 -1.48
N ALA A 291 27.96 -12.31 -1.97
CA ALA A 291 29.39 -12.60 -1.78
C ALA A 291 29.89 -12.04 -0.44
#